data_AF-A0A8X6QYI3-F1
#
_entry.id   AF-A0A8X6QYI3-F1
#
_cell.length_a   1.000
_cell.length_b   1.000
_cell.length_c   1.000
_cell.angle_alpha   90.00
_cell.angle_beta   90.00
_cell.angle_gamma   90.00
#
_symmetry.space_group_name_H-M   'P 1'
#
loop_
_entity.id
_entity.type
_entity.pdbx_description
1 polymer ?
#
loop_
_entity_poly.entity_id
_entity_poly.type
_entity_poly.pdbx_seq_one_letter_code
_entity_poly.pdbx_strand_id
1 'polypeptide(L)' 'MKIDTFLTDYKPPDVVAKYFSYEYLCNDKEGRVVMYVDFGNLDLKGLWLAAKPSDGIKTAMLYGERDIKQLHQNNKK' A
#
# COMPACT_ATOMS: atom_id res chain seq x y z
N MET A 1 -1.06 -14.94 9.87
CA MET A 1 -0.04 -14.02 9.32
C MET A 1 0.40 -13.13 10.47
N LYS A 2 1.71 -12.95 10.67
CA LYS A 2 2.25 -12.07 11.72
C LYS A 2 2.51 -10.69 11.10
N ILE A 3 2.24 -9.63 11.85
CA ILE A 3 2.43 -8.26 11.37
C ILE A 3 3.92 -7.96 11.18
N ASP A 4 4.77 -8.42 12.11
CA ASP A 4 6.22 -8.12 12.09
C ASP A 4 6.97 -8.65 10.86
N THR A 5 6.44 -9.69 10.19
CA THR A 5 7.04 -10.30 8.99
C THR A 5 6.26 -9.95 7.72
N PHE A 6 5.34 -8.99 7.80
CA PHE A 6 4.38 -8.76 6.73
C PHE A 6 5.03 -8.24 5.44
N LEU A 7 6.03 -7.35 5.56
CA LEU A 7 6.81 -6.85 4.43
C LEU A 7 7.55 -7.94 3.63
N THR A 8 7.85 -9.08 4.25
CA THR A 8 8.58 -10.18 3.60
C THR A 8 7.66 -11.32 3.16
N ASP A 9 6.61 -11.58 3.93
CA ASP A 9 5.80 -12.79 3.78
C ASP A 9 4.60 -12.59 2.84
N TYR A 10 4.13 -11.34 2.68
CA TYR A 10 2.98 -11.06 1.85
C TYR A 10 3.38 -10.52 0.47
N LYS A 11 2.99 -11.26 -0.56
CA LYS A 11 3.02 -10.81 -1.94
C LYS A 11 1.59 -10.55 -2.42
N PRO A 12 1.25 -9.32 -2.82
CA PRO A 12 -0.05 -9.02 -3.42
C PRO A 12 -0.28 -9.88 -4.69
N PRO A 13 -1.53 -10.30 -4.97
CA PRO A 13 -1.88 -10.85 -6.27
C PRO A 13 -1.60 -9.82 -7.38
N ASP A 14 -1.15 -10.28 -8.55
CA ASP A 14 -0.73 -9.39 -9.64
C ASP A 14 -1.83 -8.39 -10.06
N VAL A 15 -3.10 -8.81 -10.02
CA VAL A 15 -4.24 -7.92 -10.30
C VAL A 15 -4.39 -6.80 -9.26
N VAL A 16 -4.14 -7.09 -7.98
CA VAL A 16 -4.21 -6.08 -6.92
C VAL A 16 -2.99 -5.16 -7.03
N ALA A 17 -1.79 -5.72 -7.22
CA ALA A 17 -0.58 -4.92 -7.39
C ALA A 17 -0.67 -3.94 -8.58
N LYS A 18 -1.34 -4.35 -9.67
CA LYS A 18 -1.44 -3.56 -10.90
C LYS A 18 -2.57 -2.54 -10.90
N TYR A 19 -3.72 -2.87 -10.30
CA TYR A 19 -4.94 -2.06 -10.42
C TYR A 19 -5.39 -1.42 -9.12
N PHE A 20 -4.77 -1.72 -7.97
CA PHE A 20 -5.07 -1.04 -6.72
C PHE A 20 -4.33 0.30 -6.66
N SER A 21 -5.08 1.39 -6.79
CA SER A 21 -4.58 2.78 -6.83
C SER A 21 -4.05 3.23 -5.47
N TYR A 22 -2.85 2.83 -5.08
CA TYR A 22 -2.21 3.27 -3.85
C TYR A 22 -0.73 3.54 -4.09
N GLU A 23 -0.31 4.79 -3.91
CA GLU A 23 1.07 5.20 -4.17
C GLU A 23 1.59 6.21 -3.16
N TYR A 24 2.88 6.12 -2.84
CA TYR A 24 3.60 7.17 -2.12
C TYR A 24 3.76 8.38 -3.02
N LEU A 25 3.32 9.55 -2.58
CA LEU A 25 3.42 10.78 -3.37
C LEU A 25 4.64 11.62 -2.95
N CYS A 26 4.66 12.04 -1.68
CA CYS A 26 5.70 12.90 -1.14
C CYS A 26 5.64 12.94 0.40
N ASN A 27 6.53 13.74 1.00
CA ASN A 27 6.36 14.19 2.38
C ASN A 27 5.81 15.61 2.39
N ASP A 28 4.88 15.90 3.29
CA ASP A 28 4.38 17.26 3.48
C ASP A 28 5.41 18.16 4.17
N LYS A 29 5.05 19.43 4.40
CA LYS A 29 5.93 20.42 5.04
C LYS A 29 6.33 20.07 6.48
N GLU A 30 5.58 19.18 7.13
CA GLU A 30 5.84 18.69 8.47
C GLU A 30 6.61 17.36 8.46
N GLY A 31 7.00 16.87 7.27
CA GLY A 31 7.71 15.60 7.11
C GLY A 31 6.79 14.38 7.20
N ARG A 32 5.47 14.54 7.12
CA ARG A 32 4.52 13.43 7.15
C ARG A 32 4.40 12.81 5.76
N VAL A 33 4.31 11.48 5.71
CA VAL A 33 4.10 10.74 4.46
C VAL A 33 2.72 11.08 3.89
N VAL A 34 2.70 11.47 2.62
CA VAL A 34 1.50 11.71 1.82
C VAL A 34 1.35 10.57 0.83
N MET A 35 0.21 9.90 0.89
CA MET A 35 -0.14 8.79 0.01
C MET A 35 -1.32 9.22 -0.86
N TYR A 36 -1.25 8.90 -2.14
CA TYR A 36 -2.29 9.19 -3.10
C TYR A 36 -3.09 7.92 -3.40
N VAL A 37 -4.42 8.07 -3.38
CA VAL A 37 -5.37 7.00 -3.71
C VAL A 37 -6.43 7.58 -4.62
N ASP A 38 -6.42 7.19 -5.90
CA ASP A 38 -7.50 7.51 -6.83
C ASP A 38 -8.66 6.54 -6.63
N PHE A 39 -9.44 6.80 -5.57
CA PHE A 39 -10.59 5.95 -5.22
C PHE A 39 -11.76 6.13 -6.20
N GLY A 40 -11.85 7.29 -6.86
CA GLY A 40 -12.94 7.61 -7.79
C GLY A 40 -12.89 6.77 -9.07
N ASN A 41 -11.69 6.52 -9.60
CA ASN A 41 -11.48 5.71 -10.80
C ASN A 41 -11.14 4.24 -10.51
N LEU A 42 -11.16 3.82 -9.24
CA LEU A 42 -10.85 2.45 -8.85
C LEU A 42 -12.00 1.50 -9.24
N ASP A 43 -11.73 0.52 -10.11
CA ASP A 43 -12.68 -0.55 -10.43
C ASP A 43 -12.78 -1.57 -9.27
N LEU A 44 -13.47 -1.15 -8.21
CA LEU A 44 -13.70 -1.97 -7.01
C LEU A 44 -14.41 -3.28 -7.36
N LYS A 45 -15.36 -3.25 -8.30
CA LYS A 45 -16.11 -4.45 -8.71
C LYS A 45 -15.19 -5.44 -9.41
N GLY A 46 -14.38 -4.99 -10.37
CA GLY A 46 -13.40 -5.82 -11.06
C GLY A 46 -12.38 -6.41 -10.08
N LEU A 47 -11.86 -5.60 -9.16
CA LEU A 47 -10.91 -6.05 -8.14
C LEU A 47 -11.51 -7.13 -7.21
N TRP A 48 -12.74 -6.97 -6.74
CA TRP A 48 -13.38 -7.97 -5.87
C TRP A 48 -13.79 -9.25 -6.60
N LEU A 49 -13.99 -9.19 -7.92
CA LEU A 49 -14.21 -10.38 -8.74
C LEU A 49 -12.90 -11.11 -9.05
N ALA A 50 -11.78 -10.39 -9.13
CA ALA A 50 -10.48 -10.94 -9.50
C ALA A 50 -9.59 -11.36 -8.31
N ALA A 51 -9.83 -10.82 -7.12
CA ALA A 51 -9.06 -11.11 -5.91
C ALA A 51 -9.94 -11.09 -4.66
N LYS A 52 -9.43 -11.60 -3.54
CA LYS A 52 -10.18 -11.54 -2.28
C LYS A 52 -10.20 -10.09 -1.78
N PRO A 53 -11.30 -9.60 -1.19
CA PRO A 53 -11.31 -8.26 -0.58
C PRO A 53 -10.19 -8.07 0.45
N SER A 54 -9.79 -9.14 1.14
CA SER A 54 -8.68 -9.12 2.08
C SER A 54 -7.31 -8.92 1.43
N ASP A 55 -7.15 -9.20 0.13
CA ASP A 55 -5.91 -8.94 -0.59
C ASP A 55 -5.72 -7.43 -0.82
N GLY A 56 -6.80 -6.69 -1.12
CA GLY A 56 -6.75 -5.23 -1.20
C GLY A 56 -6.34 -4.58 0.12
N ILE A 57 -6.98 -5.01 1.22
CA ILE A 57 -6.67 -4.50 2.57
C ILE A 57 -5.22 -4.79 2.96
N LYS A 58 -4.76 -6.02 2.74
CA LYS A 58 -3.36 -6.40 3.01
C LYS A 58 -2.40 -5.59 2.14
N THR A 59 -2.70 -5.40 0.86
CA THR A 59 -1.85 -4.60 -0.04
C THR A 59 -1.73 -3.15 0.44
N ALA A 60 -2.82 -2.54 0.90
CA ALA A 60 -2.78 -1.21 1.50
C ALA A 60 -1.91 -1.15 2.77
N MET A 61 -2.01 -2.16 3.64
CA MET A 61 -1.15 -2.27 4.82
C MET A 61 0.33 -2.42 4.43
N LEU A 62 0.62 -3.18 3.37
CA LEU A 62 1.99 -3.48 2.94
C LEU A 62 2.67 -2.19 2.47
N TYR A 63 1.95 -1.42 1.66
CA TYR A 63 2.45 -0.16 1.14
C TYR A 63 2.61 0.89 2.25
N GLY A 64 1.64 1.00 3.16
CA GLY A 64 1.76 1.91 4.31
C GLY A 64 2.97 1.58 5.21
N GLU A 65 3.20 0.30 5.53
CA GLU A 65 4.35 -0.12 6.33
C GLU A 65 5.68 0.13 5.59
N ARG A 66 5.73 -0.12 4.28
CA ARG A 66 6.89 0.18 3.42
C ARG A 66 7.23 1.67 3.48
N ASP A 67 6.23 2.53 3.32
CA ASP A 67 6.43 3.97 3.21
C ASP A 67 6.87 4.58 4.55
N ILE A 68 6.30 4.10 5.67
CA ILE A 68 6.74 4.47 7.03
C ILE A 68 8.18 4.00 7.28
N LYS A 69 8.54 2.78 6.86
CA LYS A 69 9.91 2.28 7.00
C LYS A 69 10.91 3.12 6.21
N GLN A 70 10.55 3.52 4.99
CA GLN A 70 11.37 4.41 4.16
C GLN A 70 11.53 5.79 4.80
N LEU A 71 10.46 6.37 5.36
CA LEU A 71 10.52 7.63 6.09
C LEU A 71 11.53 7.55 7.26
N HIS A 72 11.43 6.52 8.09
CA HIS A 72 12.35 6.34 9.22
C HIS A 72 13.81 6.14 8.79
N GLN A 73 14.05 5.53 7.63
CA GLN A 73 15.40 5.38 7.08
C GLN A 73 15.97 6.71 6.58
N ASN A 74 15.13 7.53 5.95
CA ASN A 74 15.53 8.85 5.46
C ASN A 74 15.85 9.81 6.61
N ASN A 75 15.09 9.76 7.70
CA ASN A 75 15.31 10.63 8.89
C ASN A 75 16.53 10.24 9.73
N LYS A 76 17.14 9.07 9.49
CA LYS A 76 18.36 8.60 10.19
C LYS A 76 19.66 9.00 9.50
N LYS A 77 19.58 9.56 8.28
CA LYS A 77 20.71 10.12 7.54
C LYS A 77 20.86 11.61 7.86
#